data_AF-H8ZWR2-F1
#
_entry.id   AF-H8ZWR2-F1
#
_cell.length_a   1.000
_cell.length_b   1.000
_cell.length_c   1.000
_cell.angle_alpha   90.00
_cell.angle_beta   90.00
_cell.angle_gamma   90.00
#
_symmetry.space_group_name_H-M   'P 1'
#
loop_
_entity.id
_entity.type
_entity.pdbx_description
1 polymer ?
#
loop_
_entity_poly.entity_id
_entity_poly.type
_entity_poly.pdbx_seq_one_letter_code
_entity_poly.pdbx_strand_id
1 'polypeptide(L)'
;MAIRAQFENSSEVGVFATLTNAYALVSIGRSENFYSVFESELAGDIPIVRCSVASCRIIGRLAVGNKNGLLLPNTTTDQELLHIRNSLPDEVIVQRVEERLSALGNVVACNDHVAL
;
A
#
# COMPACT_ATOMS: atom_id res chain seq x y z
N MET A 1 2.58 18.58 -7.46
CA MET A 1 4.03 18.63 -7.81
C MET A 1 4.52 17.20 -7.92
N ALA A 2 5.45 16.88 -8.82
CA ALA A 2 6.05 15.54 -8.87
C ALA A 2 7.35 15.53 -8.05
N ILE A 3 7.47 14.61 -7.11
CA ILE A 3 8.63 14.52 -6.20
C ILE A 3 9.38 13.21 -6.47
N ARG A 4 10.70 13.27 -6.37
CA ARG A 4 11.56 12.10 -6.56
C ARG A 4 11.84 11.47 -5.20
N ALA A 5 11.56 10.18 -5.10
CA ALA A 5 11.87 9.36 -3.93
C ALA A 5 12.65 8.13 -4.38
N GLN A 6 13.45 7.58 -3.46
CA GLN A 6 14.17 6.32 -3.65
C GLN A 6 13.97 5.49 -2.40
N PHE A 7 13.62 4.21 -2.58
CA PHE A 7 13.52 3.27 -1.47
C PHE A 7 14.85 2.52 -1.35
N GLU A 8 15.60 2.78 -0.29
CA GLU A 8 16.98 2.32 -0.12
C GLU A 8 17.82 2.73 -1.35
N ASN A 9 18.17 1.79 -2.23
CA ASN A 9 18.90 2.07 -3.48
C ASN A 9 18.06 1.81 -4.75
N SER A 10 16.74 1.59 -4.62
CA SER A 10 15.85 1.30 -5.75
C SER A 10 15.00 2.50 -6.14
N SER A 11 14.97 2.78 -7.44
CA SER A 11 14.12 3.82 -8.04
C SER A 11 12.66 3.35 -8.27
N GLU A 12 12.38 2.07 -8.03
CA GLU A 12 11.06 1.45 -8.25
C GLU A 12 10.10 1.73 -7.08
N VAL A 13 9.76 3.01 -6.85
CA VAL A 13 8.90 3.47 -5.74
C VAL A 13 7.58 2.69 -5.67
N GLY A 14 6.95 2.45 -6.82
CA GLY A 14 5.65 1.76 -6.92
C GLY A 14 5.68 0.29 -6.48
N VAL A 15 6.85 -0.31 -6.30
CA VAL A 15 6.98 -1.66 -5.73
C VAL A 15 6.81 -1.64 -4.21
N PHE A 16 7.21 -0.55 -3.56
CA PHE A 16 7.32 -0.43 -2.10
C PHE A 16 6.21 0.41 -1.46
N ALA A 17 5.39 1.07 -2.27
CA ALA A 17 4.30 1.91 -1.79
C ALA A 17 3.03 1.72 -2.64
N THR A 18 1.88 1.94 -2.01
CA THR A 18 0.57 2.01 -2.67
C THR A 18 -0.05 3.35 -2.28
N LEU A 19 -0.49 4.14 -3.26
CA LEU A 19 -1.09 5.44 -3.04
C LEU A 19 -2.52 5.44 -3.59
N THR A 20 -3.48 5.83 -2.75
CA THR A 20 -4.89 6.01 -3.13
C THR A 20 -5.37 7.39 -2.69
N ASN A 21 -6.60 7.75 -3.04
CA ASN A 21 -7.20 9.01 -2.64
C ASN A 21 -7.59 9.08 -1.14
N ALA A 22 -7.64 7.94 -0.43
CA ALA A 22 -8.03 7.90 0.98
C ALA A 22 -6.92 7.44 1.93
N TYR A 23 -5.88 6.77 1.43
CA TYR A 23 -4.79 6.25 2.24
C TYR A 23 -3.54 5.96 1.41
N ALA A 24 -2.39 5.91 2.07
CA ALA A 24 -1.15 5.43 1.51
C ALA A 24 -0.58 4.29 2.35
N LEU A 25 -0.09 3.24 1.70
CA LEU A 25 0.67 2.16 2.34
C LEU A 25 2.13 2.31 1.95
N VAL A 26 3.02 2.21 2.92
CA VAL A 26 4.47 2.36 2.74
C VAL A 26 5.18 1.18 3.38
N SER A 27 6.15 0.60 2.66
CA SER A 27 6.96 -0.48 3.19
C SER A 27 7.79 -0.03 4.38
N ILE A 28 7.86 -0.90 5.39
CA ILE A 28 8.84 -0.80 6.46
C ILE A 28 10.24 -0.96 5.84
N GLY A 29 11.06 0.08 5.95
CA GLY A 29 12.43 0.14 5.43
C GLY A 29 13.44 0.42 6.53
N ARG A 30 14.74 0.30 6.21
CA ARG A 30 15.83 0.63 7.14
C ARG A 30 16.01 2.13 7.37
N SER A 31 15.69 2.93 6.35
CA SER A 31 15.80 4.39 6.38
C SER A 31 14.42 5.03 6.37
N GLU A 32 14.23 6.06 7.20
CA GLU A 32 12.98 6.82 7.21
C GLU A 32 12.84 7.80 6.05
N ASN A 33 13.93 8.08 5.31
CA ASN A 33 13.94 9.01 4.18
C ASN A 33 12.79 8.79 3.20
N PHE A 34 12.46 7.54 2.90
CA PHE A 34 11.37 7.21 1.98
C PHE A 34 10.02 7.64 2.58
N TYR A 35 9.74 7.25 3.83
CA TYR A 35 8.51 7.62 4.51
C TYR A 35 8.39 9.13 4.71
N SER A 36 9.48 9.83 5.08
CA SER A 36 9.47 11.27 5.30
C SER A 36 9.03 12.06 4.07
N VAL A 37 9.30 11.56 2.86
CA VAL A 37 8.82 12.19 1.61
C VAL A 37 7.30 12.08 1.46
N PHE A 38 6.71 10.95 1.85
CA PHE A 38 5.25 10.80 1.86
C PHE A 38 4.65 11.67 2.97
N GLU A 39 5.25 11.65 4.16
CA GLU A 39 4.76 12.41 5.31
C GLU A 39 4.78 13.91 5.07
N SER A 40 5.83 14.46 4.45
CA SER A 40 5.93 15.90 4.19
C SER A 40 4.83 16.43 3.27
N GLU A 41 4.29 15.59 2.39
CA GLU A 41 3.33 16.01 1.37
C GLU A 41 1.91 15.55 1.65
N LEU A 42 1.73 14.39 2.29
CA LEU A 42 0.43 13.72 2.40
C LEU A 42 -0.10 13.64 3.83
N ALA A 43 0.71 13.89 4.86
CA ALA A 43 0.30 13.68 6.26
C ALA A 43 -0.89 14.57 6.70
N GLY A 44 -1.15 15.68 6.00
CA GLY A 44 -2.29 16.55 6.28
C GLY A 44 -3.62 16.03 5.73
N ASP A 45 -3.59 15.20 4.69
CA ASP A 45 -4.78 14.85 3.90
C ASP A 45 -5.17 13.37 4.02
N ILE A 46 -4.18 12.45 4.04
CA ILE A 46 -4.42 11.01 4.08
C ILE A 46 -3.51 10.29 5.10
N PRO A 47 -4.01 9.23 5.77
CA PRO A 47 -3.18 8.41 6.64
C PRO A 47 -2.13 7.63 5.83
N ILE A 48 -0.89 7.66 6.32
CA ILE A 48 0.24 6.93 5.77
C ILE A 48 0.57 5.77 6.71
N VAL A 49 0.29 4.55 6.27
CA VAL A 49 0.47 3.35 7.08
C VAL A 49 1.78 2.66 6.73
N ARG A 50 2.68 2.55 7.72
CA ARG A 50 3.88 1.72 7.60
C ARG A 50 3.49 0.27 7.88
N CYS A 51 3.62 -0.62 6.90
CA CYS A 51 3.27 -2.03 7.09
C CYS A 51 4.19 -2.98 6.31
N SER A 52 3.94 -4.27 6.45
CA SER A 52 4.40 -5.32 5.55
C SER A 52 3.18 -6.13 5.12
N VAL A 53 3.28 -6.80 3.97
CA VAL A 53 2.23 -7.69 3.48
C VAL A 53 2.87 -9.03 3.19
N ALA A 54 2.35 -10.09 3.81
CA ALA A 54 2.91 -11.44 3.71
C ALA A 54 4.39 -11.49 4.14
N SER A 55 4.75 -10.74 5.18
CA SER A 55 6.14 -10.57 5.66
C SER A 55 7.11 -10.03 4.60
N CYS A 56 6.58 -9.41 3.54
CA CYS A 56 7.35 -8.85 2.45
C CYS A 56 7.30 -7.31 2.44
N ARG A 57 8.34 -6.71 1.87
CA ARG A 57 8.50 -5.26 1.69
C ARG A 57 7.91 -4.73 0.37
N ILE A 58 7.43 -5.63 -0.50
CA ILE A 58 6.95 -5.28 -1.86
C ILE A 58 5.44 -4.99 -1.89
N ILE A 59 5.00 -4.07 -1.05
CA ILE A 59 3.56 -3.82 -0.80
C ILE A 59 2.84 -3.39 -2.07
N GLY A 60 3.43 -2.50 -2.86
CA GLY A 60 2.80 -1.98 -4.07
C GLY A 60 2.53 -3.05 -5.14
N ARG A 61 3.21 -4.19 -5.07
CA ARG A 61 2.94 -5.35 -5.94
C ARG A 61 1.95 -6.33 -5.34
N LEU A 62 1.88 -6.43 -4.01
CA LEU A 62 1.07 -7.42 -3.32
C LEU A 62 -0.33 -6.92 -3.01
N ALA A 63 -0.48 -5.63 -2.75
CA ALA A 63 -1.74 -5.00 -2.38
C ALA A 63 -2.25 -4.11 -3.51
N VAL A 64 -3.57 -4.07 -3.67
CA VAL A 64 -4.25 -3.19 -4.63
C VAL A 64 -5.50 -2.64 -4.00
N GLY A 65 -5.83 -1.38 -4.27
CA GLY A 65 -7.02 -0.76 -3.70
C GLY A 65 -7.29 0.62 -4.25
N ASN A 66 -8.46 1.12 -3.89
CA ASN A 66 -8.91 2.47 -4.19
C ASN A 66 -9.48 3.09 -2.90
N LYS A 67 -10.10 4.27 -2.98
CA LYS A 67 -10.62 4.93 -1.77
C LYS A 67 -11.68 4.12 -0.99
N ASN A 68 -12.33 3.15 -1.62
CA ASN A 68 -13.43 2.38 -1.01
C ASN A 68 -12.95 1.06 -0.39
N GLY A 69 -11.79 0.56 -0.79
CA GLY A 69 -11.35 -0.76 -0.34
C GLY A 69 -9.93 -1.13 -0.74
N LEU A 70 -9.39 -2.08 0.03
CA LEU A 70 -8.05 -2.62 -0.09
C LEU A 70 -8.12 -4.15 -0.18
N LEU A 71 -7.54 -4.69 -1.24
CA LEU A 71 -7.37 -6.13 -1.42
C LEU A 71 -5.95 -6.54 -1.03
N LEU A 72 -5.88 -7.56 -0.18
CA LEU A 72 -4.65 -8.16 0.31
C LEU A 72 -4.58 -9.62 -0.14
N PRO A 73 -3.37 -10.18 -0.35
CA PRO A 73 -3.23 -11.57 -0.69
C PRO A 73 -3.58 -12.45 0.51
N ASN A 74 -4.05 -13.68 0.25
CA ASN A 74 -4.37 -14.64 1.31
C ASN A 74 -3.16 -15.04 2.19
N THR A 75 -1.94 -14.81 1.71
CA THR A 75 -0.69 -15.02 2.47
C THR A 75 -0.41 -13.97 3.53
N THR A 76 -1.21 -12.90 3.59
CA THR A 76 -1.08 -11.86 4.61
C THR A 76 -1.38 -12.41 5.99
N THR A 77 -0.52 -12.11 6.97
CA THR A 77 -0.73 -12.59 8.36
C THR A 77 -1.88 -11.84 9.05
N ASP A 78 -2.46 -12.45 10.09
CA ASP A 78 -3.55 -11.82 10.87
C ASP A 78 -3.11 -10.56 11.60
N GLN A 79 -1.84 -10.52 12.04
CA GLN A 79 -1.26 -9.33 12.65
C GLN A 79 -1.13 -8.18 11.64
N GLU A 80 -0.63 -8.46 10.43
CA GLU A 80 -0.53 -7.44 9.38
C GLU A 80 -1.92 -6.92 8.98
N LEU A 81 -2.90 -7.81 8.81
CA LEU A 81 -4.27 -7.42 8.46
C LEU A 81 -4.90 -6.55 9.54
N LEU A 82 -4.74 -6.92 10.81
CA LEU A 82 -5.29 -6.16 11.93
C LEU A 82 -4.62 -4.79 12.07
N HIS A 83 -3.30 -4.72 11.88
CA HIS A 83 -2.55 -3.46 11.84
C HIS A 83 -3.05 -2.53 10.73
N ILE A 84 -3.19 -3.06 9.51
CA ILE A 84 -3.66 -2.29 8.36
C ILE A 84 -5.09 -1.79 8.60
N ARG A 85 -5.98 -2.67 9.06
CA ARG A 85 -7.39 -2.33 9.32
C ARG A 85 -7.56 -1.27 10.40
N ASN A 86 -6.76 -1.32 11.47
CA ASN A 86 -6.82 -0.33 12.55
C ASN A 86 -6.22 1.03 12.14
N SER A 87 -5.38 1.07 11.11
CA SER A 87 -4.71 2.29 10.65
C SER A 87 -5.45 2.98 9.50
N LEU A 88 -6.43 2.31 8.89
CA LEU A 88 -7.22 2.82 7.77
C LEU A 88 -8.54 3.43 8.26
N PRO A 89 -9.13 4.36 7.50
CA PRO A 89 -10.48 4.86 7.78
C PRO A 89 -11.52 3.73 7.73
N ASP A 90 -12.56 3.83 8.57
CA ASP A 90 -13.62 2.81 8.67
C ASP A 90 -14.41 2.58 7.37
N GLU A 91 -14.40 3.56 6.47
CA GLU A 91 -15.05 3.48 5.15
C GLU A 91 -14.31 2.53 4.19
N VAL A 92 -13.02 2.25 4.43
CA VAL A 92 -12.20 1.41 3.57
C VAL A 92 -12.37 -0.05 3.94
N ILE A 93 -12.95 -0.84 3.04
CA ILE A 93 -13.12 -2.27 3.24
C ILE A 93 -11.81 -3.01 2.95
N VAL A 94 -11.17 -3.56 3.98
CA VAL A 94 -9.97 -4.39 3.86
C VAL A 94 -10.36 -5.86 3.76
N GLN A 95 -10.02 -6.51 2.64
CA GLN A 95 -10.39 -7.90 2.38
C GLN A 95 -9.21 -8.73 1.86
N ARG A 96 -9.08 -9.96 2.36
CA ARG A 96 -8.17 -10.94 1.74
C ARG A 96 -8.85 -11.64 0.58
N VAL A 97 -8.10 -11.80 -0.50
CA VAL A 97 -8.55 -12.50 -1.70
C VAL A 97 -7.63 -13.69 -1.98
N GLU A 98 -8.25 -14.82 -2.30
CA GLU A 98 -7.54 -15.97 -2.84
C GLU A 98 -7.36 -15.77 -4.35
N GLU A 99 -6.12 -15.63 -4.77
CA GLU A 99 -5.72 -15.43 -6.16
C GLU A 99 -4.51 -16.34 -6.42
N ARG A 100 -4.45 -17.01 -7.58
CA ARG A 100 -3.45 -18.05 -7.90
C ARG A 100 -2.68 -17.80 -9.21
N LEU A 101 -2.97 -16.72 -9.92
CA LEU A 101 -2.35 -16.33 -11.18
C LEU A 101 -1.09 -15.48 -10.94
N SER A 102 -1.15 -14.46 -10.08
CA SER A 102 -0.02 -13.56 -9.80
C SER A 102 -0.14 -12.85 -8.43
N ALA A 103 0.62 -11.76 -8.26
CA ALA A 103 0.42 -10.82 -7.16
C ALA A 103 -0.63 -9.78 -7.57
N LEU A 104 -1.56 -9.44 -6.66
CA LEU A 104 -2.73 -8.59 -6.96
C LEU A 104 -2.37 -7.26 -7.64
N GLY A 105 -1.31 -6.59 -7.19
CA GLY A 105 -0.86 -5.32 -7.77
C GLY A 105 -0.20 -5.43 -9.14
N ASN A 106 0.14 -6.64 -9.61
CA ASN A 106 0.61 -6.86 -10.99
C ASN A 106 -0.55 -7.12 -11.97
N VAL A 107 -1.66 -7.68 -11.49
CA VAL A 107 -2.78 -8.12 -12.34
C VAL A 107 -3.98 -7.20 -12.29
N VAL A 108 -4.07 -6.36 -11.26
CA VAL A 108 -5.15 -5.38 -11.12
C VAL A 108 -4.57 -3.97 -11.18
N ALA A 109 -5.05 -3.18 -12.14
CA ALA A 109 -4.84 -1.74 -12.18
C ALA A 109 -6.20 -1.05 -12.00
N CYS A 110 -6.42 -0.41 -10.86
CA CYS A 110 -7.70 0.21 -10.53
C CYS A 110 -7.59 1.69 -10.19
N ASN A 111 -8.69 2.40 -10.40
CA ASN A 111 -8.97 3.71 -9.84
C ASN A 111 -10.30 3.66 -9.06
N ASP A 112 -10.84 4.82 -8.69
CA ASP A 112 -12.09 4.91 -7.91
C ASP A 112 -13.36 4.50 -8.71
N HIS A 113 -13.24 4.28 -10.01
CA HIS A 113 -14.37 4.06 -10.92
C HIS A 113 -14.26 2.80 -11.80
N VAL A 114 -13.05 2.42 -12.20
CA VAL A 114 -12.77 1.36 -13.18
C VAL A 114 -11.56 0.55 -12.70
N ALA A 115 -11.58 -0.76 -12.98
CA ALA A 115 -10.45 -1.67 -12.78
C ALA A 115 -10.17 -2.46 -14.07
N LEU A 116 -8.90 -2.76 -14.30
CA LEU A 116 -8.38 -3.61 -15.37
C LEU A 116 -7.61 -4.78 -14.79
#